data_AF-A0A1F8P2V9-F1
#
_entry.id   AF-A0A1F8P2V9-F1
#
_cell.length_a   1.000
_cell.length_b   1.000
_cell.length_c   1.000
_cell.angle_alpha   90.00
_cell.angle_beta   90.00
_cell.angle_gamma   90.00
#
_symmetry.space_group_name_H-M   'P 1'
#
loop_
_entity.id
_entity.type
_entity.pdbx_description
1 polymer ?
#
loop_
_entity_poly.entity_id
_entity_poly.type
_entity_poly.pdbx_seq_one_letter_code
_entity_poly.pdbx_strand_id
1 'polypeptide(L)'
;MPFQCPNCSSQGSLRITASLELPPDARSDEISLQVVQCSNCNFCGLTVYEELRRGAFNSEMVNHTGYYMHDGDQKSVVQMIKKCPKPADPRCSCSSHRKLGRKNNHGQWDGLDEIQSGSSFCMKLD
;
A
#
# COMPACT_ATOMS: atom_id res chain seq x y z
N MET A 1 4.93 -15.87 4.38
CA MET A 1 5.94 -15.53 5.41
C MET A 1 5.32 -14.56 6.42
N PRO A 2 5.65 -14.67 7.70
CA PRO A 2 5.13 -13.78 8.74
C PRO A 2 5.84 -12.41 8.71
N PHE A 3 5.12 -11.33 8.43
CA PHE A 3 5.65 -9.96 8.44
C PHE A 3 6.07 -9.51 9.85
N GLN A 4 7.25 -8.90 10.00
CA GLN A 4 7.75 -8.38 11.27
C GLN A 4 7.34 -6.93 11.49
N CYS A 5 6.86 -6.63 12.70
CA CYS A 5 6.55 -5.27 13.08
C CYS A 5 7.84 -4.44 13.25
N PRO A 6 7.97 -3.28 12.60
CA PRO A 6 9.18 -2.47 12.69
C PRO A 6 9.30 -1.71 14.03
N ASN A 7 8.24 -1.67 14.84
CA ASN A 7 8.24 -0.99 16.14
C ASN A 7 8.62 -1.94 17.30
N CYS A 8 8.03 -3.14 17.35
CA CYS A 8 8.23 -4.09 18.45
C CYS A 8 8.99 -5.36 18.04
N SER A 9 9.44 -5.46 16.78
CA SER A 9 10.17 -6.60 16.22
C SER A 9 9.47 -7.95 16.32
N SER A 10 8.19 -7.98 16.69
CA SER A 10 7.41 -9.22 16.76
C SER A 10 7.17 -9.79 15.36
N GLN A 11 7.66 -11.00 15.11
CA GLN A 11 7.43 -11.72 13.85
C GLN A 11 5.97 -12.17 13.73
N GLY A 12 5.41 -12.04 12.53
CA GLY A 12 4.03 -12.48 12.23
C GLY A 12 2.94 -11.67 12.90
N SER A 13 3.30 -10.53 13.49
CA SER A 13 2.37 -9.67 14.21
C SER A 13 1.68 -8.65 13.30
N LEU A 14 2.22 -8.35 12.12
CA LEU A 14 1.59 -7.43 11.18
C LEU A 14 0.48 -8.13 10.38
N ARG A 15 -0.71 -7.52 10.39
CA ARG A 15 -1.88 -7.97 9.65
C ARG A 15 -2.39 -6.87 8.74
N ILE A 16 -2.82 -7.23 7.53
CA ILE A 16 -3.52 -6.31 6.63
C ILE A 16 -4.96 -6.14 7.15
N THR A 17 -5.35 -4.90 7.42
CA THR A 17 -6.66 -4.54 8.01
C THR A 17 -7.59 -3.85 7.02
N ALA A 18 -7.04 -3.33 5.92
CA ALA A 18 -7.76 -2.76 4.80
C ALA A 18 -6.88 -2.87 3.55
N SER A 19 -7.48 -3.06 2.38
CA SER A 19 -6.77 -3.08 1.10
C SER A 19 -7.58 -2.38 0.01
N LEU A 20 -6.89 -1.85 -0.99
CA LEU A 20 -7.45 -1.22 -2.17
C LEU A 20 -6.55 -1.53 -3.38
N GLU A 21 -7.08 -2.27 -4.35
CA GLU A 21 -6.43 -2.49 -5.64
C GLU A 21 -6.64 -1.27 -6.52
N LEU A 22 -5.56 -0.70 -7.02
CA LEU A 22 -5.58 0.48 -7.86
C LEU A 22 -5.47 0.10 -9.35
N PRO A 23 -5.94 0.96 -10.26
CA PRO A 23 -5.67 0.78 -11.68
C PRO A 23 -4.16 0.72 -11.94
N PRO A 24 -3.70 -0.09 -12.91
CA PRO A 24 -2.30 -0.12 -13.29
C PRO A 24 -1.83 1.26 -13.76
N ASP A 25 -0.55 1.54 -13.63
CA ASP A 25 0.05 2.80 -14.05
C ASP A 25 1.02 2.60 -15.23
N ALA A 26 1.89 3.56 -15.51
CA ALA A 26 2.89 3.43 -16.58
C ALA A 26 4.00 2.41 -16.27
N ARG A 27 4.23 2.06 -15.00
CA ARG A 27 5.37 1.27 -14.52
C ARG A 27 4.97 -0.11 -13.98
N SER A 28 3.79 -0.24 -13.40
CA SER A 28 3.32 -1.38 -12.63
C SER A 28 2.02 -1.94 -13.24
N ASP A 29 1.96 -3.26 -13.40
CA ASP A 29 0.76 -3.99 -13.84
C ASP A 29 -0.24 -4.15 -12.70
N GLU A 30 0.26 -4.27 -11.48
CA GLU A 30 -0.56 -4.34 -10.27
C GLU A 30 -0.05 -3.34 -9.24
N ILE A 31 -0.99 -2.65 -8.60
CA ILE A 31 -0.72 -1.75 -7.48
C ILE A 31 -1.79 -2.02 -6.42
N SER A 32 -1.37 -2.37 -5.22
CA SER A 32 -2.26 -2.55 -4.07
C SER A 32 -1.82 -1.69 -2.90
N LEU A 33 -2.73 -0.86 -2.40
CA LEU A 33 -2.58 -0.16 -1.13
C LEU A 33 -3.14 -1.01 -0.01
N GLN A 34 -2.37 -1.19 1.05
CA GLN A 34 -2.75 -2.02 2.18
C GLN A 34 -2.44 -1.29 3.48
N VAL A 35 -3.36 -1.32 4.43
CA VAL A 35 -3.09 -0.81 5.78
C VAL A 35 -2.72 -1.98 6.66
N VAL A 36 -1.53 -1.94 7.26
CA VAL A 36 -1.05 -2.96 8.19
C VAL A 36 -1.16 -2.48 9.63
N GLN A 37 -1.49 -3.38 10.53
CA GLN A 37 -1.53 -3.13 11.97
C GLN A 37 -0.84 -4.28 12.71
N CYS A 38 -0.05 -3.94 13.73
CA CYS A 38 0.55 -4.93 14.61
C CYS A 38 -0.48 -5.46 15.62
N SER A 39 -0.53 -6.77 15.83
CA SER A 39 -1.36 -7.39 16.88
C SER A 39 -0.78 -7.24 18.28
N ASN A 40 0.51 -6.90 18.38
CA ASN A 40 1.26 -6.91 19.65
C ASN A 40 1.58 -5.50 20.16
N CYS A 41 1.46 -4.47 19.32
CA CYS A 41 1.65 -3.08 19.70
C CYS A 41 0.74 -2.17 18.86
N ASN A 42 0.70 -0.88 19.17
CA ASN A 42 -0.17 0.08 18.49
C ASN A 42 0.34 0.54 17.11
N PHE A 43 1.33 -0.14 16.54
CA PHE A 43 1.88 0.23 15.24
C PHE A 43 0.85 0.04 14.12
N CYS A 44 0.77 1.04 13.24
CA CYS A 44 0.06 0.97 11.99
C CYS A 44 0.84 1.69 10.89
N GLY A 45 0.77 1.15 9.68
CA GLY A 45 1.43 1.73 8.51
C GLY A 45 0.65 1.48 7.23
N LEU A 46 1.04 2.19 6.18
CA LEU A 46 0.58 1.95 4.82
C LEU A 46 1.63 1.13 4.10
N THR A 47 1.22 0.09 3.39
CA THR A 47 2.10 -0.68 2.51
C THR A 47 1.59 -0.55 1.08
N VAL A 48 2.55 -0.49 0.17
CA VAL A 48 2.33 -0.45 -1.27
C VAL A 48 2.95 -1.71 -1.82
N TYR A 49 2.12 -2.52 -2.44
CA TYR A 49 2.51 -3.67 -3.23
C TYR A 49 2.46 -3.27 -4.71
N GLU A 50 3.54 -3.52 -5.44
CA GLU A 50 3.64 -3.23 -6.86
C GLU A 50 4.30 -4.38 -7.62
N GLU A 51 3.68 -4.76 -8.74
CA GLU A 51 4.29 -5.67 -9.71
C GLU A 51 4.71 -4.88 -10.94
N LEU A 52 6.02 -4.81 -11.20
CA LEU A 52 6.56 -3.98 -12.28
C LEU A 52 6.35 -4.64 -13.65
N ARG A 53 6.00 -3.82 -14.66
CA ARG A 53 5.64 -4.28 -16.02
C ARG A 53 6.75 -5.02 -16.78
N ARG A 54 8.05 -4.78 -16.50
CA ARG A 54 9.15 -5.30 -17.35
C ARG A 54 10.51 -5.45 -16.67
N GLY A 55 11.13 -6.62 -16.87
CA GLY A 55 12.59 -6.84 -16.84
C GLY A 55 13.00 -8.30 -17.08
N ALA A 56 13.28 -8.68 -18.34
CA ALA A 56 13.72 -10.01 -18.83
C ALA A 56 12.76 -11.19 -18.61
N PHE A 57 12.77 -12.16 -19.54
CA PHE A 57 12.09 -13.44 -19.41
C PHE A 57 12.42 -14.04 -18.02
N ASN A 58 11.40 -14.15 -17.16
CA ASN A 58 11.42 -14.83 -15.85
C ASN A 58 11.90 -14.03 -14.61
N SER A 59 11.82 -12.70 -14.58
CA SER A 59 11.92 -12.00 -13.28
C SER A 59 10.71 -11.11 -13.01
N GLU A 60 9.77 -11.63 -12.22
CA GLU A 60 8.73 -10.83 -11.58
C GLU A 60 9.42 -9.96 -10.53
N MET A 61 9.49 -8.65 -10.78
CA MET A 61 9.98 -7.69 -9.80
C MET A 61 8.80 -7.19 -8.96
N VAL A 62 8.67 -7.79 -7.79
CA VAL A 62 7.66 -7.42 -6.79
C VAL A 62 8.28 -6.50 -5.75
N ASN A 63 7.74 -5.30 -5.62
CA ASN A 63 8.05 -4.38 -4.54
C ASN A 63 6.93 -4.42 -3.49
N HIS A 64 7.29 -4.61 -2.23
CA HIS A 64 6.35 -4.48 -1.12
C HIS A 64 6.99 -3.62 -0.04
N THR A 65 6.68 -2.32 -0.11
CA THR A 65 7.29 -1.30 0.74
C THR A 65 6.25 -0.79 1.73
N GLY A 66 6.62 -0.77 3.01
CA GLY A 66 5.85 -0.14 4.07
C GLY A 66 6.30 1.29 4.32
N TYR A 67 5.38 2.12 4.78
CA TYR A 67 5.58 3.53 5.12
C TYR A 67 4.99 3.78 6.49
N TYR A 68 5.77 4.45 7.35
CA TYR A 68 5.23 4.96 8.61
C TYR A 68 4.19 6.03 8.30
N MET A 69 3.09 6.04 9.03
CA MET A 69 2.04 7.04 8.88
C MET A 69 1.97 7.90 10.12
N HIS A 70 1.68 9.19 9.94
CA HIS A 70 1.22 10.02 11.05
C HIS A 70 -0.21 9.63 11.46
N ASP A 71 -0.52 9.73 12.76
CA ASP A 71 -1.81 9.30 13.34
C ASP A 71 -3.04 9.94 12.66
N GLY A 72 -2.92 11.20 12.20
CA GLY A 72 -3.98 11.92 11.50
C GLY A 72 -4.29 11.35 10.11
N ASP A 73 -3.25 10.95 9.39
CA ASP A 73 -3.35 10.39 8.04
C ASP A 73 -3.81 8.94 8.07
N GLN A 74 -3.39 8.18 9.09
CA GLN A 74 -3.78 6.79 9.27
C GLN A 74 -5.30 6.61 9.24
N LYS A 75 -6.03 7.36 10.08
CA LYS A 75 -7.50 7.27 10.13
C LYS A 75 -8.13 7.67 8.81
N SER A 76 -7.61 8.71 8.18
CA SER A 76 -8.13 9.25 6.92
C SER A 76 -7.98 8.25 5.78
N VAL A 77 -6.80 7.64 5.61
CA VAL A 77 -6.54 6.64 4.57
C VAL A 77 -7.35 5.37 4.81
N VAL A 78 -7.40 4.86 6.06
CA VAL A 78 -8.22 3.69 6.40
C VAL A 78 -9.69 3.93 6.05
N GLN A 79 -10.23 5.09 6.41
CA GLN A 79 -11.61 5.44 6.08
C GLN A 79 -11.83 5.56 4.57
N MET A 80 -10.89 6.15 3.84
CA MET A 80 -10.98 6.25 2.39
C MET A 80 -11.00 4.85 1.75
N ILE A 81 -10.10 3.96 2.13
CA ILE A 81 -10.09 2.58 1.61
C ILE A 81 -11.42 1.87 1.93
N LYS A 82 -11.89 1.94 3.19
CA LYS A 82 -13.14 1.29 3.62
C LYS A 82 -14.42 1.87 2.99
N LYS A 83 -14.38 3.10 2.47
CA LYS A 83 -15.49 3.71 1.72
C LYS A 83 -15.65 3.15 0.31
N CYS A 84 -14.65 2.43 -0.21
CA CYS A 84 -14.79 1.80 -1.51
C CYS A 84 -15.77 0.62 -1.44
N PRO A 85 -16.79 0.55 -2.31
CA PRO A 85 -17.73 -0.57 -2.34
C PRO A 85 -17.13 -1.85 -2.95
N LYS A 86 -16.06 -1.71 -3.75
CA LYS A 86 -15.39 -2.81 -4.45
C LYS A 86 -13.87 -2.63 -4.38
N PRO A 87 -13.25 -2.83 -3.19
CA PRO A 87 -11.85 -2.52 -2.99
C PRO A 87 -10.89 -3.38 -3.83
N ALA A 88 -11.28 -4.60 -4.19
CA ALA A 88 -10.53 -5.52 -5.05
C ALA A 88 -10.92 -5.41 -6.54
N ASP A 89 -11.63 -4.34 -6.94
CA ASP A 89 -11.92 -4.06 -8.34
C ASP A 89 -11.13 -2.83 -8.77
N PRO A 90 -9.98 -2.99 -9.46
CA PRO A 90 -9.15 -1.86 -9.88
C PRO A 90 -9.86 -0.97 -10.91
N ARG A 91 -11.00 -1.40 -11.47
CA ARG A 91 -11.83 -0.61 -12.40
C ARG A 91 -12.92 0.19 -11.68
N CYS A 92 -13.01 0.07 -10.36
CA CYS A 92 -13.96 0.83 -9.58
C CYS A 92 -13.70 2.34 -9.72
N SER A 93 -14.74 3.10 -10.05
CA SER A 93 -14.64 4.55 -10.32
C SER A 93 -15.04 5.42 -9.12
N CYS A 94 -15.06 4.84 -7.91
CA CYS A 94 -15.47 5.52 -6.68
C CYS A 94 -14.50 6.65 -6.28
N SER A 95 -14.92 7.53 -5.38
CA SER A 95 -14.10 8.66 -4.92
C SER A 95 -12.77 8.20 -4.29
N SER A 96 -12.77 7.06 -3.61
CA SER A 96 -11.56 6.50 -2.98
C SER A 96 -10.54 6.09 -4.02
N HIS A 97 -10.95 5.37 -5.07
CA HIS A 97 -10.09 5.02 -6.21
C HIS A 97 -9.61 6.25 -6.97
N ARG A 98 -10.46 7.24 -7.19
CA ARG A 98 -10.05 8.49 -7.87
C ARG A 98 -9.00 9.26 -7.08
N LYS A 99 -9.14 9.31 -5.74
CA LYS A 99 -8.22 10.05 -4.88
C LYS A 99 -6.92 9.29 -4.62
N LEU A 100 -7.01 8.02 -4.25
CA LEU A 100 -5.85 7.19 -3.91
C LEU A 100 -5.12 6.64 -5.14
N GLY A 101 -5.81 6.48 -6.26
CA GLY A 101 -5.26 6.02 -7.54
C GLY A 101 -4.87 7.17 -8.47
N ARG A 102 -4.63 8.37 -7.92
CA ARG A 102 -4.13 9.52 -8.69
C ARG A 102 -2.80 9.16 -9.35
N LYS A 103 -2.61 9.70 -10.55
CA LYS A 103 -1.40 9.56 -11.33
C LYS A 103 -0.86 10.94 -11.66
N ASN A 104 0.46 11.03 -11.76
CA ASN A 104 1.15 12.23 -12.21
C ASN A 104 1.02 12.42 -13.74
N ASN A 105 1.62 13.49 -14.27
CA ASN A 105 1.61 13.82 -15.70
C ASN A 105 2.29 12.78 -16.60
N HIS A 106 3.08 11.87 -16.04
CA HIS A 106 3.70 10.75 -16.75
C HIS A 106 2.86 9.47 -16.69
N GLY A 107 1.67 9.52 -16.09
CA GLY A 107 0.79 8.36 -15.93
C GLY A 107 1.29 7.37 -14.87
N GLN A 108 2.23 7.76 -14.02
CA GLN A 108 2.72 6.97 -12.89
C GLN A 108 1.92 7.30 -11.64
N TRP A 109 1.69 6.30 -10.79
CA TRP A 109 1.02 6.50 -9.52
C TRP A 109 1.87 7.38 -8.59
N ASP A 110 1.24 8.43 -8.05
CA ASP A 110 1.86 9.43 -7.15
C ASP A 110 1.06 9.60 -5.84
N GLY A 111 0.24 8.60 -5.49
CA GLY A 111 -0.70 8.69 -4.37
C GLY A 111 -0.08 8.80 -2.98
N LEU A 112 1.25 8.64 -2.84
CA LEU A 112 1.97 8.90 -1.58
C LEU A 112 2.32 10.37 -1.37
N ASP A 113 2.37 11.21 -2.41
CA ASP A 113 2.81 12.61 -2.26
C ASP A 113 1.86 13.42 -1.37
N GLU A 114 0.57 13.06 -1.36
CA GLU A 114 -0.45 13.69 -0.51
C GLU A 114 -0.59 13.02 0.88
N ILE A 115 0.04 11.86 1.08
CA ILE A 115 0.02 11.15 2.37
C ILE A 115 1.33 11.50 3.05
N GLN A 116 1.30 12.14 4.24
CA GLN A 116 2.53 12.39 4.99
C GLN A 116 3.04 11.06 5.52
N SER A 117 3.79 10.37 4.67
CA SER A 117 4.51 9.17 4.99
C SER A 117 5.85 9.55 5.60
N GLY A 118 6.21 8.88 6.70
CA GLY A 118 7.53 8.98 7.30
C GLY A 118 8.55 8.19 6.50
N SER A 119 9.54 7.63 7.20
CA SER A 119 10.49 6.69 6.60
C SER A 119 9.77 5.47 5.98
N SER A 120 10.47 4.76 5.10
CA SER A 120 10.01 3.47 4.59
C SER A 120 10.58 2.32 5.43
N PHE A 121 9.91 1.17 5.42
CA PHE A 121 10.39 -0.09 5.96
C PHE A 121 10.11 -1.23 4.97
N CYS A 122 10.95 -2.27 4.98
CA CYS A 122 10.76 -3.43 4.11
C CYS A 122 9.67 -4.34 4.67
N MET A 123 8.72 -4.77 3.82
CA MET A 123 7.77 -5.82 4.20
C MET A 123 8.33 -7.23 3.96
N LYS A 124 9.40 -7.39 3.16
CA LYS A 124 10.07 -8.69 3.02
C LYS A 124 11.03 -8.89 4.20
N LEU A 125 10.93 -10.04 4.84
CA LEU A 125 12.03 -10.63 5.60
C LEU A 125 12.58 -11.73 4.70
N ASP A 126 13.83 -11.57 4.28
CA ASP A 126 14.60 -12.62 3.59
C ASP A 126 14.79 -13.86 4.49
#